data_AF-A0A821T3Z1-F1
#
_entry.id   AF-A0A821T3Z1-F1
#
_cell.length_a   1.000
_cell.length_b   1.000
_cell.length_c   1.000
_cell.angle_alpha   90.00
_cell.angle_beta   90.00
_cell.angle_gamma   90.00
#
_symmetry.space_group_name_H-M   'P 1'
#
loop_
_entity.id
_entity.type
_entity.pdbx_description
1 polymer ?
#
loop_
_entity_poly.entity_id
_entity_poly.type
_entity_poly.pdbx_seq_one_letter_code
_entity_poly.pdbx_strand_id
1 'polypeptide(L)'
;MNSRYLFIVYALFLFINVTTQYDSVISFKPSSLSIAVGENKSVNIRLLKTDVTFPISVEFLYDGKTNNTQCYIESVPNVTFVNHSTADLSQVFYVYGRRQGHLVITARSSEVNISSVADFLLIDIARSNILNIFIQIVGWIYFAAWSISFYPQIILNFQRRSVTGLNFDFLALNILGHSCYSVFNVVLYTSSKVQQEYYVNHPHGVLPVLLNDVSCMINSEHHY
;
A
#
# COMPACT_ATOMS: atom_id res chain seq x y z
N MET A 1 34.61 16.82 5.72
CA MET A 1 33.42 16.04 5.30
C MET A 1 32.68 15.63 6.56
N ASN A 2 31.51 16.22 6.80
CA ASN A 2 30.96 16.44 8.15
C ASN A 2 30.29 15.20 8.77
N SER A 3 30.74 14.85 9.97
CA SER A 3 30.17 13.83 10.89
C SER A 3 28.65 13.91 11.08
N ARG A 4 28.04 15.08 10.85
CA ARG A 4 26.59 15.30 10.90
C ARG A 4 25.81 14.57 9.80
N TYR A 5 26.36 14.43 8.59
CA TYR A 5 25.71 13.68 7.52
C TYR A 5 25.76 12.17 7.78
N LEU A 6 26.83 11.70 8.41
CA LEU A 6 26.98 10.29 8.78
C LEU A 6 25.93 9.90 9.83
N PHE A 7 25.63 10.79 10.78
CA PHE A 7 24.59 10.55 11.80
C PHE A 7 23.18 10.49 11.19
N ILE A 8 22.86 11.35 10.22
CA ILE A 8 21.55 11.33 9.52
C ILE A 8 21.42 10.07 8.67
N VAL A 9 22.47 9.66 7.96
CA VAL A 9 22.48 8.40 7.19
C VAL A 9 22.36 7.20 8.12
N TYR A 10 23.04 7.19 9.27
CA TYR A 10 22.97 6.11 10.26
C TYR A 10 21.60 6.05 10.96
N ALA A 11 20.98 7.20 11.23
CA ALA A 11 19.64 7.28 11.78
C ALA A 11 18.57 6.81 10.78
N LEU A 12 18.71 7.15 9.50
CA LEU A 12 17.88 6.60 8.41
C LEU A 12 18.07 5.08 8.27
N PHE A 13 19.30 4.59 8.40
CA PHE A 13 19.61 3.16 8.33
C PHE A 13 19.07 2.37 9.54
N LEU A 14 19.05 2.98 10.74
CA LEU A 14 18.46 2.38 11.94
C LEU A 14 16.93 2.33 11.88
N PHE A 15 16.28 3.34 11.29
CA PHE A 15 14.81 3.34 11.09
C PHE A 15 14.35 2.22 10.14
N ILE A 16 15.17 1.84 9.16
CA ILE A 16 14.85 0.77 8.21
C ILE A 16 14.90 -0.62 8.87
N ASN A 17 15.68 -0.79 9.94
CA ASN A 17 15.96 -2.12 10.52
C ASN A 17 15.08 -2.51 11.72
N VAL A 18 14.12 -1.68 12.14
CA VAL A 18 13.15 -2.07 13.17
C VAL A 18 11.91 -2.65 12.50
N THR A 19 12.05 -3.82 11.89
CA THR A 19 10.89 -4.66 11.58
C THR A 19 10.81 -5.74 12.65
N THR A 20 9.85 -5.61 13.56
CA THR A 20 9.45 -6.72 14.41
C THR A 20 8.93 -7.84 13.50
N GLN A 21 9.71 -8.89 13.35
CA GLN A 21 9.32 -10.08 12.61
C GLN A 21 8.28 -10.84 13.45
N TYR A 22 7.01 -10.64 13.12
CA TYR A 22 5.94 -11.48 13.61
C TYR A 22 5.90 -12.74 12.74
N ASP A 23 5.85 -13.91 13.37
CA ASP A 23 5.64 -15.17 12.66
C ASP A 23 4.23 -15.17 12.05
N SER A 24 4.16 -14.97 10.74
CA SER A 24 2.90 -15.02 10.00
C SER A 24 2.44 -16.46 9.86
N VAL A 25 1.19 -16.72 10.23
CA VAL A 25 0.57 -18.05 10.16
C VAL A 25 -0.16 -18.20 8.84
N ILE A 26 -0.78 -17.12 8.38
CA ILE A 26 -1.61 -17.07 7.18
C ILE A 26 -1.10 -15.96 6.27
N SER A 27 -1.05 -16.21 4.97
CA SER A 27 -0.73 -15.20 3.97
C SER A 27 -1.90 -15.02 2.99
N PHE A 28 -2.35 -13.77 2.86
CA PHE A 28 -3.27 -13.35 1.82
C PHE A 28 -2.49 -12.90 0.59
N LYS A 29 -2.85 -13.46 -0.57
CA LYS A 29 -2.33 -13.06 -1.88
C LYS A 29 -3.50 -12.63 -2.79
N PRO A 30 -3.57 -11.36 -3.22
CA PRO A 30 -2.72 -10.23 -2.80
C PRO A 30 -3.01 -9.79 -1.34
N SER A 31 -2.07 -9.07 -0.70
CA SER A 31 -2.23 -8.55 0.68
C SER A 31 -3.07 -7.27 0.75
N SER A 32 -3.16 -6.55 -0.37
CA SER A 32 -4.07 -5.42 -0.57
C SER A 32 -4.85 -5.60 -1.86
N LEU A 33 -6.15 -5.32 -1.82
CA LEU A 33 -7.08 -5.52 -2.92
C LEU A 33 -7.88 -4.24 -3.16
N SER A 34 -7.79 -3.69 -4.36
CA SER A 34 -8.65 -2.58 -4.81
C SER A 34 -9.74 -3.11 -5.74
N ILE A 35 -11.02 -2.86 -5.43
CA ILE A 35 -12.19 -3.28 -6.22
C ILE A 35 -13.12 -2.09 -6.46
N ALA A 36 -13.89 -2.09 -7.55
CA ALA A 36 -15.03 -1.18 -7.69
C ALA A 36 -16.32 -1.75 -7.09
N VAL A 37 -17.26 -0.86 -6.76
CA VAL A 37 -18.63 -1.26 -6.45
C VAL A 37 -19.22 -2.05 -7.63
N GLY A 38 -19.69 -3.27 -7.35
CA GLY A 38 -20.25 -4.18 -8.34
C GLY A 38 -19.24 -5.15 -8.97
N GLU A 39 -17.96 -5.06 -8.64
CA GLU A 39 -16.89 -5.95 -9.11
C GLU A 39 -16.68 -7.11 -8.11
N ASN A 40 -16.28 -8.29 -8.62
CA ASN A 40 -15.76 -9.38 -7.82
C ASN A 40 -14.27 -9.62 -8.11
N LYS A 41 -13.50 -9.93 -7.07
CA LYS A 41 -12.11 -10.40 -7.22
C LYS A 41 -11.84 -11.60 -6.33
N SER A 42 -10.97 -12.47 -6.79
CA SER A 42 -10.51 -13.63 -6.02
C SER A 42 -9.32 -13.26 -5.14
N VAL A 43 -9.30 -13.82 -3.93
CA VAL A 43 -8.17 -13.74 -3.00
C VAL A 43 -7.76 -15.14 -2.62
N ASN A 44 -6.46 -15.42 -2.70
CA ASN A 44 -5.89 -16.68 -2.27
C ASN A 44 -5.38 -16.53 -0.82
N ILE A 45 -5.88 -17.38 0.07
CA ILE A 45 -5.41 -17.52 1.44
C ILE A 45 -4.55 -18.78 1.54
N ARG A 46 -3.31 -18.63 1.99
CA ARG A 46 -2.36 -19.72 2.17
C ARG A 46 -2.00 -19.89 3.64
N LEU A 47 -2.03 -21.12 4.12
CA LEU A 47 -1.49 -21.45 5.43
C LEU A 47 0.03 -21.65 5.31
N LEU A 48 0.80 -20.90 6.10
CA LEU A 48 2.26 -20.96 6.11
C LEU A 48 2.80 -21.96 7.13
N LYS A 49 2.04 -22.23 8.21
CA LYS A 49 2.46 -23.14 9.29
C LYS A 49 1.85 -24.52 9.12
N THR A 50 2.69 -25.53 8.93
CA THR A 50 2.28 -26.93 8.66
C THR A 50 2.29 -27.85 9.88
N ASP A 51 2.86 -27.40 11.01
CA ASP A 51 3.07 -28.24 12.21
C ASP A 51 1.84 -28.30 13.14
N VAL A 52 0.63 -28.08 12.59
CA VAL A 52 -0.60 -27.94 13.36
C VAL A 52 -1.55 -29.12 13.10
N THR A 53 -2.31 -29.51 14.11
CA THR A 53 -3.34 -30.55 14.01
C THR A 53 -4.55 -30.03 13.21
N PHE A 54 -4.94 -30.78 12.18
CA PHE A 54 -6.10 -30.47 11.32
C PHE A 54 -7.39 -31.09 11.89
N PRO A 55 -8.58 -30.54 11.57
CA PRO A 55 -8.86 -29.41 10.66
C PRO A 55 -8.74 -28.03 11.33
N ILE A 56 -8.30 -27.02 10.57
CA ILE A 56 -8.20 -25.63 11.05
C ILE A 56 -9.35 -24.84 10.46
N SER A 57 -10.19 -24.27 11.32
CA SER A 57 -11.32 -23.44 10.89
C SER A 57 -10.97 -21.97 11.04
N VAL A 58 -11.00 -21.23 9.92
CA VAL A 58 -10.72 -19.80 9.89
C VAL A 58 -12.02 -19.04 9.71
N GLU A 59 -12.34 -18.24 10.73
CA GLU A 59 -13.40 -17.24 10.72
C GLU A 59 -12.81 -15.89 10.32
N PHE A 60 -13.47 -15.18 9.39
CA PHE A 60 -13.06 -13.85 8.99
C PHE A 60 -13.70 -12.77 9.86
N LEU A 61 -12.89 -11.81 10.29
CA LEU A 61 -13.30 -10.63 11.03
C LEU A 61 -13.17 -9.40 10.13
N TYR A 62 -14.20 -8.56 10.16
CA TYR A 62 -14.33 -7.29 9.44
C TYR A 62 -14.04 -6.14 10.41
N ASP A 63 -12.92 -5.43 10.25
CA ASP A 63 -12.45 -4.40 11.17
C ASP A 63 -12.46 -4.87 12.64
N GLY A 64 -12.04 -6.12 12.86
CA GLY A 64 -12.01 -6.77 14.17
C GLY A 64 -13.36 -7.25 14.71
N LYS A 65 -14.45 -7.14 13.95
CA LYS A 65 -15.81 -7.61 14.31
C LYS A 65 -16.23 -8.80 13.44
N THR A 66 -17.01 -9.73 13.98
CA THR A 66 -17.53 -10.89 13.23
C THR A 66 -18.63 -10.50 12.24
N ASN A 67 -19.39 -9.45 12.55
CA ASN A 67 -20.48 -8.98 11.71
C ASN A 67 -20.01 -7.85 10.79
N ASN A 68 -20.32 -7.97 9.50
CA ASN A 68 -20.10 -6.92 8.52
C ASN A 68 -21.15 -5.81 8.67
N THR A 69 -21.03 -4.99 9.71
CA THR A 69 -22.02 -3.96 10.06
C THR A 69 -22.15 -2.84 9.03
N GLN A 70 -21.12 -2.60 8.23
CA GLN A 70 -21.09 -1.51 7.25
C GLN A 70 -21.50 -1.97 5.83
N CYS A 71 -21.64 -3.28 5.61
CA CYS A 71 -22.01 -3.88 4.33
C CYS A 71 -21.16 -3.37 3.15
N TYR A 72 -19.85 -3.18 3.37
CA TYR A 72 -18.92 -2.79 2.31
C TYR A 72 -18.77 -3.89 1.27
N ILE A 73 -18.65 -5.13 1.74
CA ILE A 73 -18.59 -6.34 0.92
C ILE A 73 -19.73 -7.31 1.22
N GLU A 74 -19.88 -8.34 0.41
CA GLU A 74 -20.66 -9.52 0.78
C GLU A 74 -19.89 -10.38 1.81
N SER A 75 -20.61 -11.01 2.74
CA SER A 75 -19.99 -11.86 3.76
C SER A 75 -19.27 -13.03 3.10
N VAL A 76 -17.98 -13.15 3.38
CA VAL A 76 -17.12 -14.23 2.90
C VAL A 76 -17.35 -15.48 3.75
N PRO A 77 -17.51 -16.67 3.15
CA PRO A 77 -17.70 -17.90 3.91
C PRO A 77 -16.45 -18.28 4.71
N ASN A 78 -16.66 -18.97 5.83
CA ASN A 78 -15.57 -19.51 6.64
C ASN A 78 -14.78 -20.55 5.86
N VAL A 79 -13.46 -20.56 6.07
CA VAL A 79 -12.49 -21.36 5.32
C VAL A 79 -11.94 -22.43 6.24
N THR A 80 -12.08 -23.70 5.86
CA THR A 80 -11.58 -24.83 6.66
C THR A 80 -10.42 -25.51 5.95
N PHE A 81 -9.22 -25.45 6.52
CA PHE A 81 -8.06 -26.17 6.00
C PHE A 81 -8.10 -27.62 6.46
N VAL A 82 -7.99 -28.53 5.51
CA VAL A 82 -7.93 -29.98 5.74
C VAL A 82 -6.57 -30.49 5.27
N ASN A 83 -6.00 -31.45 6.00
CA ASN A 83 -4.72 -32.04 5.66
C ASN A 83 -4.84 -32.83 4.35
N HIS A 84 -4.39 -32.23 3.25
CA HIS A 84 -4.12 -32.96 2.02
C HIS A 84 -2.61 -33.11 1.92
N SER A 85 -2.13 -34.34 2.11
CA SER A 85 -0.73 -34.74 2.27
C SER A 85 0.24 -34.33 1.14
N THR A 86 -0.23 -33.66 0.08
CA THR A 86 0.58 -33.19 -1.06
C THR A 86 0.07 -31.91 -1.73
N ALA A 87 -0.92 -31.20 -1.20
CA ALA A 87 -1.45 -29.99 -1.83
C ALA A 87 -1.03 -28.74 -1.04
N ASP A 88 -0.55 -27.71 -1.76
CA ASP A 88 -0.45 -26.35 -1.23
C ASP A 88 -1.75 -26.02 -0.48
N LEU A 89 -1.66 -25.80 0.84
CA LEU A 89 -2.78 -25.47 1.74
C LEU A 89 -3.29 -24.05 1.44
N SER A 90 -3.81 -23.90 0.24
CA SER A 90 -4.25 -22.66 -0.37
C SER A 90 -5.73 -22.78 -0.73
N GLN A 91 -6.51 -21.80 -0.30
CA GLN A 91 -7.93 -21.73 -0.62
C GLN A 91 -8.20 -20.38 -1.27
N VAL A 92 -9.19 -20.35 -2.15
CA VAL A 92 -9.57 -19.12 -2.86
C VAL A 92 -10.99 -18.78 -2.48
N PHE A 93 -11.19 -17.52 -2.10
CA PHE A 93 -12.52 -16.96 -1.87
C PHE A 93 -12.70 -15.72 -2.74
N TYR A 94 -13.96 -15.37 -2.99
CA TYR A 94 -14.32 -14.21 -3.80
C TYR A 94 -14.83 -13.10 -2.89
N VAL A 95 -14.36 -11.88 -3.17
CA VAL A 95 -14.80 -10.66 -2.51
C VAL A 95 -15.64 -9.88 -3.51
N TYR A 96 -16.86 -9.52 -3.11
CA TYR A 96 -17.78 -8.72 -3.92
C TYR A 96 -18.04 -7.36 -3.25
N GLY A 97 -17.78 -6.26 -3.96
CA GLY A 97 -17.94 -4.90 -3.45
C GLY A 97 -19.38 -4.39 -3.56
N ARG A 98 -20.00 -4.05 -2.43
CA ARG A 98 -21.37 -3.52 -2.35
C ARG A 98 -21.43 -2.00 -2.19
N ARG A 99 -20.53 -1.45 -1.37
CA ARG A 99 -20.48 0.00 -1.07
C ARG A 99 -19.04 0.47 -1.06
N GLN A 100 -18.82 1.71 -1.49
CA GLN A 100 -17.50 2.35 -1.42
C GLN A 100 -17.03 2.44 0.04
N GLY A 101 -15.73 2.30 0.25
CA GLY A 101 -15.14 2.34 1.59
C GLY A 101 -13.89 1.48 1.68
N HIS A 102 -13.31 1.47 2.87
CA HIS A 102 -12.14 0.68 3.21
C HIS A 102 -12.55 -0.38 4.24
N LEU A 103 -11.91 -1.54 4.19
CA LEU A 103 -12.13 -2.63 5.11
C LEU A 103 -10.85 -3.43 5.34
N VAL A 104 -10.54 -3.73 6.59
CA VAL A 104 -9.48 -4.67 6.95
C VAL A 104 -10.11 -6.01 7.32
N ILE A 105 -9.80 -7.04 6.54
CA ILE A 105 -10.14 -8.42 6.88
C ILE A 105 -9.00 -9.03 7.67
N THR A 106 -9.32 -9.55 8.84
CA THR A 106 -8.41 -10.36 9.67
C THR A 106 -9.00 -11.75 9.84
N ALA A 107 -8.17 -12.71 10.24
CA ALA A 107 -8.58 -14.09 10.43
C ALA A 107 -8.48 -14.49 11.91
N ARG A 108 -9.41 -15.31 12.38
CA ARG A 108 -9.41 -15.91 13.72
C ARG A 108 -9.60 -17.42 13.61
N SER A 109 -8.87 -18.17 14.44
CA SER A 109 -8.98 -19.63 14.55
C SER A 109 -8.79 -20.02 16.02
N SER A 110 -9.45 -21.08 16.45
CA SER A 110 -9.24 -21.71 17.76
C SER A 110 -7.97 -22.56 17.82
N GLU A 111 -7.49 -23.01 16.66
CA GLU A 111 -6.37 -23.95 16.53
C GLU A 111 -5.03 -23.22 16.38
N VAL A 112 -5.04 -22.00 15.82
CA VAL A 112 -3.80 -21.24 15.61
C VAL A 112 -3.95 -19.78 16.03
N ASN A 113 -2.91 -19.26 16.69
CA ASN A 113 -2.81 -17.86 17.05
C ASN A 113 -2.46 -17.01 15.82
N ILE A 114 -3.47 -16.36 15.23
CA ILE A 114 -3.32 -15.49 14.07
C ILE A 114 -3.15 -14.05 14.55
N SER A 115 -2.07 -13.40 14.16
CA SER A 115 -1.80 -11.99 14.53
C SER A 115 -2.47 -11.05 13.55
N SER A 116 -3.36 -10.17 14.03
CA SER A 116 -4.01 -9.14 13.23
C SER A 116 -3.07 -8.06 12.67
N VAL A 117 -1.81 -8.04 13.12
CA VAL A 117 -0.76 -7.11 12.71
C VAL A 117 0.07 -7.65 11.53
N ALA A 118 0.14 -8.98 11.39
CA ALA A 118 0.91 -9.64 10.34
C ALA A 118 0.01 -10.24 9.25
N ASP A 119 -1.14 -10.79 9.66
CA ASP A 119 -2.00 -11.61 8.83
C ASP A 119 -3.32 -10.87 8.60
N PHE A 120 -3.30 -9.91 7.68
CA PHE A 120 -4.48 -9.13 7.30
C PHE A 120 -4.57 -8.98 5.78
N LEU A 121 -5.78 -8.75 5.31
CA LEU A 121 -6.11 -8.40 3.94
C LEU A 121 -6.75 -7.01 3.94
N LEU A 122 -6.11 -6.09 3.23
CA LEU A 122 -6.60 -4.74 3.08
C LEU A 122 -7.51 -4.66 1.84
N ILE A 123 -8.74 -4.18 2.00
CA ILE A 123 -9.68 -4.03 0.89
C ILE A 123 -10.06 -2.55 0.77
N ASP A 124 -9.85 -2.02 -0.43
CA ASP A 124 -10.29 -0.68 -0.80
C ASP A 124 -11.34 -0.76 -1.93
N ILE A 125 -12.50 -0.16 -1.69
CA ILE A 125 -13.66 -0.23 -2.57
C ILE A 125 -13.89 1.15 -3.17
N ALA A 126 -13.46 1.31 -4.41
CA ALA A 126 -13.68 2.54 -5.17
C ALA A 126 -15.14 2.62 -5.65
N ARG A 127 -15.68 3.83 -5.68
CA ARG A 127 -17.01 4.09 -6.26
C ARG A 127 -17.07 3.73 -7.74
N SER A 128 -16.02 4.05 -8.48
CA SER A 128 -15.94 3.85 -9.93
C SER A 128 -14.49 3.75 -10.40
N ASN A 129 -14.22 2.72 -11.21
CA ASN A 129 -12.92 2.56 -11.89
C ASN A 129 -12.66 3.70 -12.88
N ILE A 130 -13.70 4.23 -13.53
CA ILE A 130 -13.56 5.31 -14.52
C ILE A 130 -13.06 6.58 -13.84
N LEU A 131 -13.62 6.92 -12.68
CA LEU A 131 -13.19 8.08 -11.91
C LEU A 131 -11.73 7.93 -11.48
N ASN A 132 -11.33 6.74 -11.01
CA ASN A 132 -9.95 6.47 -10.65
C ASN A 132 -9.01 6.68 -11.84
N ILE A 133 -9.32 6.11 -13.01
CA ILE A 133 -8.52 6.29 -14.24
C ILE A 133 -8.44 7.78 -14.63
N PHE A 134 -9.53 8.52 -14.54
CA PHE A 134 -9.53 9.95 -14.85
C PHE A 134 -8.60 10.74 -13.91
N ILE A 135 -8.64 10.46 -12.60
CA ILE A 135 -7.75 11.08 -11.61
C ILE A 135 -6.29 10.79 -11.95
N GLN A 136 -5.97 9.54 -12.31
CA GLN A 136 -4.63 9.13 -12.72
C GLN A 136 -4.14 9.94 -13.94
N ILE A 137 -4.98 10.07 -14.98
CA ILE A 137 -4.63 10.82 -16.20
C ILE A 137 -4.36 12.29 -15.89
N VAL A 138 -5.25 12.93 -15.12
CA VAL A 138 -5.07 14.33 -14.72
C VAL A 138 -3.80 14.51 -13.88
N GLY A 139 -3.51 13.59 -12.97
CA GLY A 139 -2.28 13.56 -12.18
C GLY A 139 -1.02 13.51 -13.05
N TRP A 140 -1.00 12.66 -14.07
CA TRP A 140 0.12 12.57 -15.01
C TRP A 140 0.31 13.83 -15.87
N ILE A 141 -0.79 14.43 -16.33
CA ILE A 141 -0.74 15.70 -17.08
C ILE A 141 -0.18 16.82 -16.19
N TYR A 142 -0.66 16.89 -14.95
CA TYR A 142 -0.17 17.86 -13.96
C TYR A 142 1.34 17.68 -13.70
N PHE A 143 1.78 16.44 -13.49
CA PHE A 143 3.20 16.11 -13.29
C PHE A 143 4.08 16.53 -14.49
N ALA A 144 3.63 16.25 -15.72
CA ALA A 144 4.35 16.62 -16.93
C ALA A 144 4.41 18.15 -17.10
N ALA A 145 3.28 18.85 -16.95
CA ALA A 145 3.23 20.30 -17.05
C ALA A 145 4.12 20.98 -16.00
N TRP A 146 4.10 20.47 -14.77
CA TRP A 146 4.97 20.93 -13.69
C TRP A 146 6.45 20.72 -14.01
N SER A 147 6.83 19.54 -14.49
CA SER A 147 8.23 19.24 -14.87
C SER A 147 8.72 20.17 -15.97
N ILE A 148 7.90 20.42 -17.00
CA ILE A 148 8.25 21.30 -18.13
C ILE A 148 8.44 22.75 -17.66
N SER A 149 7.72 23.19 -16.63
CA SER A 149 7.78 24.58 -16.12
C SER A 149 9.17 25.01 -15.61
N PHE A 150 10.06 24.06 -15.27
CA PHE A 150 11.43 24.37 -14.83
C PHE A 150 12.43 24.59 -15.97
N TYR A 151 12.15 24.08 -17.18
CA TYR A 151 13.08 24.13 -18.30
C TYR A 151 13.35 25.53 -18.87
N PRO A 152 12.36 26.44 -18.99
CA PRO A 152 12.61 27.78 -19.53
C PRO A 152 13.69 28.54 -18.77
N GLN A 153 13.70 28.44 -17.44
CA GLN A 153 14.68 29.10 -16.58
C GLN A 153 16.09 28.53 -16.76
N ILE A 154 16.19 27.20 -16.94
CA ILE A 154 17.47 26.51 -17.18
C ILE A 154 18.03 26.91 -18.55
N ILE A 155 17.19 26.93 -19.59
CA ILE A 155 17.59 27.26 -20.96
C ILE A 155 18.08 28.72 -21.05
N LEU A 156 17.36 29.67 -20.44
CA LEU A 156 17.75 31.08 -20.44
C LEU A 156 19.07 31.31 -19.69
N ASN A 157 19.28 30.65 -18.55
CA ASN A 157 20.53 30.73 -17.79
C ASN A 157 21.70 30.12 -18.57
N PHE A 158 21.47 29.01 -19.28
CA PHE A 158 22.48 28.38 -20.14
C PHE A 158 22.88 29.28 -21.32
N GLN A 159 21.91 29.90 -21.99
CA GLN A 159 22.15 30.84 -23.08
C GLN A 159 22.90 32.10 -22.62
N ARG A 160 22.56 32.63 -21.43
CA ARG A 160 23.22 33.82 -20.86
C ARG A 160 24.58 33.53 -20.22
N ARG A 161 24.98 32.25 -20.10
CA ARG A 161 26.16 31.78 -19.34
C ARG A 161 26.26 32.38 -17.93
N SER A 162 25.11 32.71 -17.34
CA SER A 162 25.02 33.48 -16.12
C SER A 162 23.81 33.06 -15.32
N VAL A 163 24.00 32.84 -14.02
CA VAL A 163 22.97 32.46 -13.05
C VAL A 163 22.57 33.64 -12.15
N THR A 164 22.98 34.86 -12.50
CA THR A 164 22.70 36.06 -11.72
C THR A 164 21.20 36.35 -11.74
N GLY A 165 20.49 35.93 -10.69
CA GLY A 165 19.03 35.99 -10.55
C GLY A 165 18.35 34.67 -10.16
N LEU A 166 19.08 33.54 -10.19
CA LEU A 166 18.59 32.26 -9.69
C LEU A 166 18.91 32.12 -8.20
N ASN A 167 17.88 31.96 -7.37
CA ASN A 167 18.07 31.63 -5.96
C ASN A 167 18.27 30.11 -5.80
N PHE A 168 19.52 29.70 -5.55
CA PHE A 168 19.88 28.30 -5.35
C PHE A 168 19.22 27.69 -4.10
N ASP A 169 18.98 28.47 -3.06
CA ASP A 169 18.30 28.00 -1.85
C ASP A 169 16.83 27.67 -2.17
N PHE A 170 16.17 28.50 -2.98
CA PHE A 170 14.81 28.22 -3.44
C PHE A 170 14.75 26.94 -4.29
N LEU A 171 15.69 26.75 -5.22
CA LEU A 171 15.76 25.55 -6.04
C LEU A 171 16.03 24.29 -5.18
N ALA A 172 16.99 24.37 -4.26
CA ALA A 172 17.33 23.28 -3.36
C ALA A 172 16.16 22.90 -2.44
N LEU A 173 15.45 23.89 -1.90
CA LEU A 173 14.26 23.67 -1.07
C LEU A 173 13.12 23.01 -1.85
N ASN A 174 12.89 23.41 -3.10
CA ASN A 174 11.90 22.77 -3.96
C ASN A 174 12.28 21.31 -4.23
N ILE A 175 13.52 21.04 -4.67
CA ILE A 175 13.99 19.66 -4.94
C ILE A 175 13.85 18.81 -3.68
N LEU A 176 14.26 19.33 -2.52
CA LEU A 176 14.15 18.62 -1.25
C LEU A 176 12.68 18.35 -0.88
N GLY A 177 11.81 19.36 -0.96
CA GLY A 177 10.38 19.22 -0.66
C GLY A 177 9.70 18.18 -1.55
N HIS A 178 9.98 18.21 -2.86
CA HIS A 178 9.46 17.22 -3.81
C HIS A 178 10.03 15.83 -3.55
N SER A 179 11.32 15.72 -3.24
CA SER A 179 11.95 14.44 -2.90
C SER A 179 11.32 13.81 -1.65
N CYS A 180 11.12 14.61 -0.59
CA CYS A 180 10.44 14.16 0.63
C CYS A 180 8.98 13.75 0.35
N TYR A 181 8.26 14.50 -0.47
CA TYR A 181 6.90 14.15 -0.89
C TYR A 181 6.87 12.82 -1.65
N SER A 182 7.75 12.62 -2.63
CA SER A 182 7.84 11.36 -3.38
C SER A 182 8.15 10.16 -2.48
N VAL A 183 9.12 10.29 -1.57
CA VAL A 183 9.45 9.23 -0.61
C VAL A 183 8.24 8.89 0.27
N PHE A 184 7.53 9.91 0.77
CA PHE A 184 6.31 9.71 1.55
C PHE A 184 5.24 8.92 0.78
N ASN A 185 4.97 9.31 -0.47
CA ASN A 185 3.99 8.62 -1.31
C ASN A 185 4.40 7.17 -1.58
N VAL A 186 5.66 6.91 -1.92
CA VAL A 186 6.17 5.54 -2.18
C VAL A 186 6.03 4.66 -0.95
N VAL A 187 6.44 5.15 0.22
CA VAL A 187 6.38 4.36 1.47
C VAL A 187 4.93 4.05 1.85
N LEU A 188 4.02 5.02 1.74
CA LEU A 188 2.62 4.81 2.06
C LEU A 188 1.92 3.86 1.07
N TYR A 189 2.29 3.92 -0.21
CA TYR A 189 1.70 3.04 -1.22
C TYR A 189 2.22 1.60 -1.16
N THR A 190 3.52 1.42 -0.92
CA THR A 190 4.15 0.09 -0.96
C THR A 190 3.91 -0.73 0.30
N SER A 191 3.77 -0.07 1.46
CA SER A 191 3.64 -0.77 2.74
C SER A 191 2.18 -0.89 3.18
N SER A 192 1.59 -2.08 2.99
CA SER A 192 0.25 -2.40 3.49
C SER A 192 0.11 -2.21 5.01
N LYS A 193 1.22 -2.33 5.77
CA LYS A 193 1.25 -2.08 7.22
C LYS A 193 1.05 -0.60 7.55
N VAL A 194 1.72 0.29 6.81
CA VAL A 194 1.56 1.74 7.02
C VAL A 194 0.16 2.19 6.62
N GLN A 195 -0.43 1.59 5.58
CA GLN A 195 -1.83 1.84 5.22
C GLN A 195 -2.78 1.43 6.33
N GLN A 196 -2.60 0.23 6.91
CA GLN A 196 -3.43 -0.23 8.04
C GLN A 196 -3.34 0.75 9.23
N GLU A 197 -2.13 1.16 9.62
CA GLU A 197 -1.94 2.12 10.70
C GLU A 197 -2.60 3.47 10.40
N TYR A 198 -2.53 3.93 9.16
CA TYR A 198 -3.22 5.14 8.71
C TYR A 198 -4.73 5.04 8.91
N TYR A 199 -5.34 3.91 8.53
CA TYR A 199 -6.79 3.70 8.65
C TYR A 199 -7.27 3.48 10.08
N VAL A 200 -6.46 2.86 10.94
CA VAL A 200 -6.73 2.77 12.38
C VAL A 200 -6.84 4.17 12.98
N ASN A 201 -5.93 5.07 12.58
CA ASN A 201 -5.92 6.45 13.05
C ASN A 201 -6.97 7.34 12.34
N HIS A 202 -7.36 7.00 11.12
CA HIS A 202 -8.32 7.75 10.30
C HIS A 202 -9.39 6.82 9.68
N PRO A 203 -10.43 6.42 10.46
CA PRO A 203 -11.43 5.43 10.01
C PRO A 203 -12.27 5.87 8.80
N HIS A 204 -12.37 7.18 8.57
CA HIS A 204 -13.08 7.77 7.42
C HIS A 204 -12.13 8.48 6.44
N GLY A 205 -10.82 8.34 6.66
CA GLY A 205 -9.81 8.87 5.76
C GLY A 205 -9.79 8.08 4.46
N VAL A 206 -9.47 8.75 3.37
CA VAL A 206 -9.05 8.10 2.13
C VAL A 206 -7.52 8.03 2.16
N LEU A 207 -6.93 6.97 1.62
CA LEU A 207 -5.48 6.97 1.38
C LEU A 207 -5.14 8.22 0.55
N PRO A 208 -4.30 9.14 1.07
CA PRO A 208 -4.00 10.39 0.38
C PRO A 208 -3.06 10.21 -0.82
N VAL A 209 -2.72 8.96 -1.14
CA VAL A 209 -1.69 8.58 -2.11
C VAL A 209 -2.32 7.69 -3.17
N LEU A 210 -2.14 8.07 -4.43
CA LEU A 210 -2.63 7.36 -5.60
C LEU A 210 -1.47 6.79 -6.41
N LEU A 211 -1.74 5.84 -7.32
CA LEU A 211 -0.70 5.21 -8.15
C LEU A 211 0.12 6.25 -8.97
N ASN A 212 -0.49 7.33 -9.44
CA ASN A 212 0.17 8.43 -10.15
C ASN A 212 1.24 9.12 -9.29
N ASP A 213 1.12 9.07 -7.96
CA ASP A 213 2.09 9.67 -7.06
C ASP A 213 3.32 8.77 -6.86
N VAL A 214 3.25 7.50 -7.25
CA VAL A 214 4.24 6.45 -6.96
C VAL A 214 4.95 5.96 -8.22
N SER A 215 4.25 5.89 -9.36
CA SER A 215 4.83 5.44 -10.62
C SER A 215 5.96 6.33 -11.15
N CYS A 216 6.15 7.54 -10.62
CA CYS A 216 7.32 8.37 -10.90
C CYS A 216 8.66 7.68 -10.54
N MET A 217 8.66 6.70 -9.64
CA MET A 217 9.86 5.92 -9.29
C MET A 217 9.92 4.52 -9.91
N ILE A 218 8.77 3.85 -10.12
CA ILE A 218 8.77 2.42 -10.53
C ILE A 218 9.09 2.23 -12.03
N ASN A 219 8.97 3.28 -12.86
CA ASN A 219 9.33 3.19 -14.28
C ASN A 219 10.85 3.17 -14.55
N SER A 220 11.70 3.02 -13.52
CA SER A 220 13.15 2.79 -13.67
C SER A 220 13.61 1.36 -13.36
N GLU A 221 12.73 0.42 -12.99
CA GLU A 221 13.17 -0.93 -12.55
C GLU A 221 12.50 -2.12 -13.25
N HIS A 222 11.71 -1.93 -14.32
CA HIS A 222 11.12 -3.04 -15.09
C HIS A 222 11.78 -3.36 -16.43
N HIS A 223 13.01 -2.90 -16.64
CA HIS A 223 13.86 -3.41 -17.71
C HIS A 223 15.11 -4.01 -17.09
N TYR A 224 15.07 -5.29 -16.69
CA TYR A 224 16.07 -6.33 -16.96
C TYR A 224 15.52 -7.70 -16.57
#